data_AF-A0A365U5J9-F1
#
_entry.id   AF-A0A365U5J9-F1
#
_cell.length_a   1.000
_cell.length_b   1.000
_cell.length_c   1.000
_cell.angle_alpha   90.00
_cell.angle_beta   90.00
_cell.angle_gamma   90.00
#
_symmetry.space_group_name_H-M   'P 1'
#
loop_
_entity.id
_entity.type
_entity.pdbx_description
1 polymer ?
#
loop_
_entity_poly.entity_id
_entity_poly.type
_entity_poly.pdbx_seq_one_letter_code
_entity_poly.pdbx_strand_id
1 'polypeptide(L)'
;MRKTALTLALAVLAGCGDMNVTRNFSAVVPMTGRETVRISAQELVAAMARTGFTRQEILDHGPAIRNALAVQGGAEFRRDGNVAAIFSVMDGSLYVVSQRGGTYVQELSV
;
A
#
# COMPACT_ATOMS: atom_id res chain seq x y z
N MET A 1 13.72 45.16 -17.65
CA MET A 1 14.20 43.76 -17.54
C MET A 1 14.31 43.29 -16.08
N ARG A 2 13.31 43.57 -15.22
CA ARG A 2 13.38 43.32 -13.75
C ARG A 2 12.34 42.33 -13.21
N LYS A 3 11.41 41.85 -14.05
CA LYS A 3 10.28 40.98 -13.63
C LYS A 3 10.55 39.48 -13.80
N THR A 4 11.62 39.08 -14.49
CA THR A 4 11.96 37.68 -14.75
C THR A 4 12.77 37.02 -13.63
N ALA A 5 13.43 37.81 -12.77
CA ALA A 5 14.24 37.28 -11.68
C ALA A 5 13.40 36.75 -10.50
N LEU A 6 12.19 37.29 -10.29
CA LEU A 6 11.35 36.94 -9.14
C LEU A 6 10.67 35.57 -9.31
N THR A 7 10.38 35.17 -10.54
CA THR A 7 9.68 33.91 -10.83
C THR A 7 10.57 32.68 -10.63
N LEU A 8 11.89 32.83 -10.74
CA LEU A 8 12.85 31.73 -10.61
C LEU A 8 13.12 31.35 -9.14
N ALA A 9 12.91 32.27 -8.20
CA ALA A 9 13.18 32.04 -6.78
C ALA A 9 12.08 31.20 -6.08
N LEU A 10 10.85 31.18 -6.60
CA LEU A 10 9.74 30.42 -5.99
C LEU A 10 9.75 28.91 -6.30
N ALA A 11 10.53 28.47 -7.28
CA ALA A 11 10.57 27.05 -7.67
C ALA A 11 11.44 26.18 -6.73
N VAL A 12 12.31 26.79 -5.92
CA VAL A 12 13.30 26.06 -5.10
C VAL A 12 12.71 25.57 -3.76
N LEU A 13 11.59 26.14 -3.31
CA LEU A 13 10.97 25.80 -2.01
C LEU A 13 9.92 24.68 -2.07
N ALA A 14 9.59 24.16 -3.26
CA ALA A 14 8.61 23.08 -3.42
C ALA A 14 9.19 21.66 -3.16
N GLY A 15 10.49 21.57 -2.86
CA GLY A 15 11.21 20.31 -2.68
C GLY A 15 11.26 19.78 -1.25
N CYS A 16 10.17 19.86 -0.47
CA CYS A 16 10.07 19.09 0.78
C CYS A 16 9.61 17.65 0.48
N GLY A 17 10.42 16.91 -0.28
CA GLY A 17 10.30 15.47 -0.40
C GLY A 17 11.14 14.82 0.70
N ASP A 18 10.50 14.15 1.64
CA ASP A 18 11.19 13.38 2.68
C ASP A 18 12.02 12.26 1.99
N MET A 19 13.34 12.47 1.88
CA MET A 19 14.27 11.55 1.21
C MET A 19 14.41 10.21 1.94
N ASN A 20 13.85 10.07 3.14
CA ASN A 20 14.03 8.87 3.95
C ASN A 20 13.04 7.74 3.62
N VAL A 21 12.13 7.95 2.67
CA VAL A 21 11.26 6.89 2.14
C VAL A 21 11.26 6.95 0.62
N THR A 22 12.20 6.26 -0.02
CA THR A 22 12.07 5.95 -1.46
C THR A 22 10.94 4.95 -1.61
N ARG A 23 9.71 5.46 -1.69
CA ARG A 23 8.48 4.67 -1.75
C ARG A 23 8.39 3.98 -3.10
N ASN A 24 8.84 2.72 -3.18
CA ASN A 24 8.60 1.90 -4.35
C ASN A 24 7.20 1.29 -4.31
N PHE A 25 6.20 2.11 -4.69
CA PHE A 25 4.81 1.67 -4.80
C PHE A 25 4.51 0.89 -6.09
N SER A 26 5.49 0.72 -7.00
CA SER A 26 5.27 -0.01 -8.25
C SER A 26 4.91 -1.48 -8.04
N ALA A 27 5.28 -2.04 -6.89
CA ALA A 27 4.96 -3.41 -6.49
C ALA A 27 3.50 -3.59 -6.04
N VAL A 28 2.74 -2.52 -5.82
CA VAL A 28 1.34 -2.62 -5.35
C VAL A 28 0.42 -2.00 -6.39
N VAL A 29 -0.46 -2.83 -6.95
CA VAL A 29 -1.47 -2.40 -7.92
C VAL A 29 -2.84 -2.41 -7.23
N PRO A 30 -3.52 -1.26 -7.11
CA PRO A 30 -4.88 -1.23 -6.59
C PRO A 30 -5.82 -2.03 -7.49
N MET A 31 -6.70 -2.82 -6.89
CA MET A 31 -7.69 -3.63 -7.60
C MET A 31 -9.07 -3.30 -7.06
N THR A 32 -10.07 -3.26 -7.94
CA THR A 32 -11.46 -3.07 -7.54
C THR A 32 -11.94 -4.27 -6.72
N GLY A 33 -12.16 -4.06 -5.43
CA GLY A 33 -12.83 -4.98 -4.52
C GLY A 33 -14.32 -4.69 -4.44
N ARG A 34 -15.04 -5.55 -3.71
CA ARG A 34 -16.48 -5.38 -3.48
C ARG A 34 -16.77 -4.28 -2.45
N GLU A 35 -15.89 -4.16 -1.46
CA GLU A 35 -16.03 -3.25 -0.32
C GLU A 35 -14.70 -2.53 -0.08
N THR A 36 -14.77 -1.26 0.34
CA THR A 36 -13.61 -0.50 0.80
C THR A 36 -13.58 -0.49 2.32
N VAL A 37 -12.38 -0.48 2.90
CA VAL A 37 -12.26 -0.47 4.37
C VAL A 37 -11.03 0.28 4.84
N ARG A 38 -11.17 1.04 5.92
CA ARG A 38 -10.04 1.63 6.63
C ARG A 38 -9.53 0.67 7.70
N ILE A 39 -8.81 -0.36 7.26
CA ILE A 39 -8.17 -1.31 8.16
C ILE A 39 -7.15 -0.62 9.08
N SER A 40 -7.03 -1.07 10.33
CA SER A 40 -5.99 -0.59 11.23
C SER A 40 -4.59 -1.04 10.75
N ALA A 41 -3.56 -0.29 11.11
CA ALA A 41 -2.20 -0.69 10.76
C ALA A 41 -1.81 -2.03 11.40
N GLN A 42 -2.27 -2.29 12.62
CA GLN A 42 -1.94 -3.49 13.37
C GLN A 42 -2.59 -4.75 12.77
N GLU A 43 -3.86 -4.68 12.37
CA GLU A 43 -4.54 -5.78 11.69
C GLU A 43 -3.88 -6.09 10.35
N LEU A 44 -3.55 -5.07 9.56
CA LEU A 44 -2.86 -5.28 8.29
C LEU A 44 -1.47 -5.92 8.47
N VAL A 45 -0.67 -5.42 9.42
CA VAL A 45 0.64 -5.99 9.72
C VAL A 45 0.54 -7.45 10.15
N ALA A 46 -0.46 -7.78 10.99
CA ALA A 46 -0.70 -9.15 11.42
C ALA A 46 -1.07 -10.07 10.24
N ALA A 47 -1.95 -9.62 9.37
CA ALA A 47 -2.35 -10.37 8.17
C ALA A 47 -1.17 -10.58 7.19
N MET A 48 -0.38 -9.53 6.95
CA MET A 48 0.81 -9.62 6.10
C MET A 48 1.86 -10.58 6.69
N ALA A 49 2.13 -10.49 7.98
CA ALA A 49 3.08 -11.39 8.64
C ALA A 49 2.63 -12.86 8.58
N ARG A 50 1.33 -13.13 8.80
CA ARG A 50 0.76 -14.49 8.70
C ARG A 50 0.79 -15.05 7.28
N THR A 51 0.75 -14.19 6.27
CA THR A 51 0.86 -14.57 4.85
C THR A 51 2.30 -14.56 4.32
N GLY A 52 3.27 -14.53 5.22
CA GLY A 52 4.68 -14.74 4.90
C GLY A 52 5.39 -13.48 4.38
N PHE A 53 4.82 -12.29 4.51
CA PHE A 53 5.56 -11.05 4.27
C PHE A 53 6.63 -10.86 5.34
N THR A 54 7.82 -10.47 4.91
CA THR A 54 8.91 -10.08 5.82
C THR A 54 8.65 -8.71 6.44
N ARG A 55 9.33 -8.39 7.54
CA ARG A 55 9.24 -7.05 8.16
C ARG A 55 9.57 -5.93 7.18
N GLN A 56 10.56 -6.15 6.32
CA GLN A 56 10.95 -5.17 5.31
C GLN A 56 9.84 -4.97 4.27
N GLU A 57 9.26 -6.06 3.75
CA GLU A 57 8.14 -5.98 2.79
C GLU A 57 6.90 -5.31 3.42
N ILE A 58 6.66 -5.50 4.71
CA ILE A 58 5.59 -4.83 5.45
C ILE A 58 5.83 -3.32 5.51
N LEU A 59 7.05 -2.88 5.80
CA LEU A 59 7.41 -1.47 5.84
C LEU A 59 7.32 -0.82 4.44
N ASP A 60 7.81 -1.53 3.42
CA ASP A 60 7.92 -0.99 2.06
C ASP A 60 6.56 -0.94 1.34
N HIS A 61 5.69 -1.93 1.58
CA HIS A 61 4.46 -2.11 0.80
C HIS A 61 3.18 -1.96 1.61
N GLY A 62 3.23 -2.12 2.93
CA GLY A 62 2.07 -2.02 3.82
C GLY A 62 1.26 -0.72 3.64
N PRO A 63 1.89 0.47 3.59
CA PRO A 63 1.17 1.72 3.35
C PRO A 63 0.39 1.75 2.03
N ALA A 64 0.95 1.21 0.95
CA ALA A 64 0.27 1.18 -0.35
C ALA A 64 -0.89 0.19 -0.36
N ILE A 65 -0.70 -0.99 0.22
CA ILE A 65 -1.75 -2.00 0.36
C ILE A 65 -2.91 -1.41 1.19
N ARG A 66 -2.61 -0.78 2.32
CA ARG A 66 -3.60 -0.13 3.18
C ARG A 66 -4.41 0.93 2.42
N ASN A 67 -3.73 1.76 1.64
CA ASN A 67 -4.39 2.80 0.85
C ASN A 67 -5.25 2.21 -0.26
N ALA A 68 -4.77 1.17 -0.95
CA ALA A 68 -5.54 0.49 -1.99
C ALA A 68 -6.81 -0.16 -1.41
N LEU A 69 -6.74 -0.80 -0.25
CA LEU A 69 -7.91 -1.34 0.45
C LEU A 69 -8.92 -0.25 0.86
N ALA A 70 -8.42 0.91 1.30
CA ALA A 70 -9.27 2.03 1.71
C ALA A 70 -9.97 2.75 0.55
N VAL A 71 -9.38 2.72 -0.65
CA VAL A 71 -9.89 3.47 -1.82
C VAL A 71 -10.58 2.58 -2.83
N GLN A 72 -10.02 1.39 -3.09
CA GLN A 72 -10.47 0.47 -4.14
C GLN A 72 -11.01 -0.86 -3.60
N GLY A 73 -10.73 -1.20 -2.33
CA GLY A 73 -11.23 -2.43 -1.72
C GLY A 73 -10.40 -3.68 -2.00
N GLY A 74 -9.33 -3.54 -2.80
CA GLY A 74 -8.42 -4.62 -3.13
C GLY A 74 -7.02 -4.11 -3.51
N ALA A 75 -6.04 -4.99 -3.39
CA ALA A 75 -4.66 -4.73 -3.78
C ALA A 75 -3.97 -6.00 -4.29
N GLU A 76 -3.24 -5.90 -5.38
CA GLU A 76 -2.28 -6.90 -5.81
C GLU A 76 -0.88 -6.49 -5.35
N PHE A 77 -0.17 -7.41 -4.72
CA PHE A 77 1.26 -7.27 -4.47
C PHE A 77 2.03 -8.10 -5.51
N ARG A 78 2.97 -7.46 -6.21
CA ARG A 78 3.78 -8.07 -7.25
C ARG A 78 5.23 -8.17 -6.81
N ARG A 79 5.83 -9.35 -6.99
CA ARG A 79 7.26 -9.59 -6.83
C ARG A 79 7.84 -9.95 -8.19
N ASP A 80 8.87 -9.22 -8.62
CA ASP A 80 9.54 -9.42 -9.91
C ASP A 80 8.54 -9.42 -11.09
N GLY A 81 7.54 -8.53 -11.03
CA GLY A 81 6.50 -8.40 -12.06
C GLY A 81 5.34 -9.41 -11.98
N ASN A 82 5.43 -10.44 -11.13
CA ASN A 82 4.41 -11.48 -10.96
C ASN A 82 3.55 -11.24 -9.73
N VAL A 83 2.25 -11.53 -9.80
CA VAL A 83 1.32 -11.40 -8.65
C VAL A 83 1.70 -12.40 -7.57
N ALA A 84 2.29 -11.91 -6.48
CA ALA A 84 2.76 -12.72 -5.35
C ALA A 84 1.73 -12.81 -4.22
N ALA A 85 0.85 -11.81 -4.09
CA ALA A 85 -0.29 -11.87 -3.19
C ALA A 85 -1.45 -10.97 -3.67
N ILE A 86 -2.67 -11.30 -3.24
CA ILE A 86 -3.88 -10.51 -3.45
C ILE A 86 -4.52 -10.27 -2.09
N PHE A 87 -4.94 -9.03 -1.88
CA PHE A 87 -5.70 -8.56 -0.73
C PHE A 87 -7.08 -8.12 -1.22
N SER A 88 -8.14 -8.55 -0.54
CA SER A 88 -9.51 -8.16 -0.87
C SER A 88 -10.36 -8.09 0.38
N VAL A 89 -11.32 -7.17 0.40
CA VAL A 89 -12.27 -7.05 1.52
C VAL A 89 -13.67 -7.43 1.04
N MET A 90 -14.35 -8.22 1.86
CA MET A 90 -15.71 -8.69 1.61
C MET A 90 -16.34 -9.10 2.94
N ASP A 91 -17.61 -8.73 3.16
CA ASP A 91 -18.39 -9.12 4.34
C ASP A 91 -17.66 -8.84 5.67
N GLY A 92 -17.03 -7.66 5.78
CA GLY A 92 -16.29 -7.26 6.99
C GLY A 92 -15.00 -8.05 7.26
N SER A 93 -14.53 -8.86 6.31
CA SER A 93 -13.32 -9.66 6.43
C SER A 93 -12.26 -9.27 5.41
N LEU A 94 -10.99 -9.31 5.83
CA LEU A 94 -9.84 -9.25 4.93
C LEU A 94 -9.46 -10.65 4.47
N TYR A 95 -9.48 -10.85 3.16
CA TYR A 95 -8.97 -12.03 2.48
C TYR A 95 -7.58 -11.73 1.94
N VAL A 96 -6.61 -12.56 2.28
CA VAL A 96 -5.25 -12.51 1.75
C VAL A 96 -4.89 -13.84 1.14
N VAL A 97 -4.61 -13.86 -0.15
CA VAL A 97 -4.10 -15.04 -0.87
C VAL A 97 -2.68 -14.73 -1.28
N SER A 98 -1.73 -15.52 -0.80
CA SER A 98 -0.30 -15.32 -1.05
C SER A 98 0.34 -16.60 -1.56
N GLN A 99 1.30 -16.46 -2.50
CA GLN A 99 2.07 -17.60 -2.98
C GLN A 99 2.96 -18.22 -1.89
N ARG A 100 3.45 -17.40 -0.95
CA ARG A 100 4.40 -17.84 0.10
C ARG A 100 3.70 -18.39 1.34
N GLY A 101 2.60 -17.77 1.77
CA GLY A 101 1.92 -18.10 3.03
C GLY A 101 0.55 -18.75 2.86
N GLY A 102 0.10 -19.01 1.63
CA GLY A 102 -1.22 -19.55 1.35
C GLY A 102 -2.34 -18.52 1.57
N THR A 103 -3.52 -19.02 1.94
CA THR A 103 -4.72 -18.21 2.17
C THR A 103 -4.92 -17.94 3.65
N TYR A 104 -5.21 -16.69 3.97
CA TYR A 104 -5.54 -16.23 5.31
C TYR A 104 -6.77 -15.32 5.26
N VAL A 105 -7.68 -15.51 6.22
CA VAL A 105 -8.88 -14.70 6.37
C VAL A 105 -8.91 -14.14 7.78
N GLN A 106 -9.18 -12.85 7.89
CA GLN A 106 -9.29 -12.15 9.17
C GLN A 106 -10.54 -11.30 9.20
N GLU A 107 -11.40 -11.55 10.18
CA GLU A 107 -12.49 -10.64 10.53
C GLU A 107 -11.92 -9.30 11.01
N LEU A 108 -12.47 -8.20 10.49
CA LEU A 108 -12.02 -6.85 10.80
C LEU A 108 -12.83 -6.29 11.96
N SER A 109 -12.14 -5.58 12.86
CA SER A 109 -12.76 -5.01 14.06
C SER A 109 -13.44 -3.65 13.80
N VAL A 110 -13.83 -3.37 12.54
CA VAL A 110 -14.24 -2.05 12.05
C VAL A 110 -15.56 -1.54 12.62
#